data_AF-A0A2E0W1Y4-F1
#
_entry.id   AF-A0A2E0W1Y4-F1
#
_cell.length_a   1.000
_cell.length_b   1.000
_cell.length_c   1.000
_cell.angle_alpha   90.00
_cell.angle_beta   90.00
_cell.angle_gamma   90.00
#
_symmetry.space_group_name_H-M   'P 1'
#
loop_
_entity.id
_entity.type
_entity.pdbx_description
1 polymer ?
#
loop_
_entity_poly.entity_id
_entity_poly.type
_entity_poly.pdbx_seq_one_letter_code
_entity_poly.pdbx_strand_id
1 'polypeptide(L)'
;MKKLIILLLALTVVSCDPEEVVNSLDDVGIASSVTAKQSADDVLLEARTDYSSDAQLAGIYGWNVNRNGKVDLLSTSSAFVYIVQSDIKQENEFYVPVYLAGPVKSPVNFSTMLSFVNDENAKEKMNGVFGLLAQQGIDPSANYLDSPTALDEVFSISEVNTFYNANPNAKIDMFLVPSKTIDIISGIVNSADWIVHIYTASESKVYWLNSGTGIVTKF
;
A
#
# COMPACT_ATOMS: atom_id res chain seq x y z
N MET A 1 33.30 33.85 -23.97
CA MET A 1 33.25 33.38 -22.56
C MET A 1 31.93 32.72 -22.16
N LYS A 2 30.75 33.12 -22.69
CA LYS A 2 29.46 32.45 -22.39
C LYS A 2 29.28 31.03 -22.97
N LYS A 3 29.95 30.69 -24.09
CA LYS A 3 29.85 29.36 -24.71
C LYS A 3 30.67 28.26 -24.01
N LEU A 4 31.67 28.63 -23.20
CA LEU A 4 32.50 27.67 -22.46
C LEU A 4 31.82 27.20 -21.15
N ILE A 5 30.95 28.04 -20.57
CA ILE A 5 30.22 27.74 -19.33
C ILE A 5 29.09 26.74 -19.57
N ILE A 6 28.41 26.82 -20.72
CA ILE A 6 27.34 25.87 -21.09
C ILE A 6 27.93 24.47 -21.37
N LEU A 7 29.15 24.39 -21.90
CA LEU A 7 29.84 23.12 -22.08
C LEU A 7 30.30 22.52 -20.73
N LEU A 8 30.68 23.37 -19.76
CA LEU A 8 31.06 22.92 -18.41
C LEU A 8 29.86 22.43 -17.59
N LEU A 9 28.66 23.01 -17.76
CA LEU A 9 27.43 22.49 -17.15
C LEU A 9 26.91 21.22 -17.84
N ALA A 10 27.19 21.03 -19.13
CA ALA A 10 26.87 19.80 -19.84
C ALA A 10 27.83 18.64 -19.53
N LEU A 11 28.98 18.92 -18.90
CA LEU A 11 30.00 17.92 -18.53
C LEU A 11 29.87 17.41 -17.09
N THR A 12 29.03 18.01 -16.24
CA THR A 12 28.76 17.49 -14.88
C THR A 12 27.64 16.46 -14.81
N VAL A 13 26.97 16.16 -15.93
CA VAL A 13 25.88 15.17 -16.00
C VAL A 13 26.34 13.77 -16.46
N VAL A 14 27.65 13.54 -16.59
CA VAL A 14 28.18 12.27 -17.16
C VAL A 14 29.07 11.48 -16.19
N SER A 15 29.07 11.79 -14.88
CA SER A 15 29.80 10.94 -13.91
C SER A 15 29.13 10.78 -12.56
N CYS A 16 27.87 11.15 -12.41
CA CYS A 16 27.12 10.73 -11.23
C CYS A 16 26.53 9.37 -11.56
N ASP A 17 27.02 8.33 -10.87
CA ASP A 17 26.31 7.07 -10.84
C ASP A 17 24.88 7.36 -10.36
N PRO A 18 23.81 6.99 -11.11
CA PRO A 18 22.45 7.18 -10.64
C PRO A 18 22.24 6.62 -9.23
N GLU A 19 22.94 5.53 -8.88
CA GLU A 19 22.91 4.93 -7.54
C GLU A 19 23.53 5.85 -6.47
N GLU A 20 24.60 6.59 -6.79
CA GLU A 20 25.26 7.51 -5.85
C GLU A 20 24.40 8.77 -5.61
N VAL A 21 23.65 9.22 -6.63
CA VAL A 21 22.67 10.31 -6.48
C VAL A 21 21.48 9.86 -5.64
N VAL A 22 20.94 8.66 -5.89
CA VAL A 22 19.80 8.11 -5.14
C VAL A 22 20.16 7.91 -3.67
N ASN A 23 21.32 7.34 -3.38
CA ASN A 23 21.82 7.19 -2.00
C ASN A 23 22.00 8.56 -1.31
N SER A 24 22.49 9.56 -2.04
CA SER A 24 22.65 10.91 -1.49
C SER A 24 21.32 11.60 -1.17
N LEU A 25 20.23 11.26 -1.87
CA LEU A 25 18.89 11.83 -1.64
C LEU A 25 18.17 11.18 -0.46
N ASP A 26 18.39 9.88 -0.23
CA ASP A 26 17.98 9.20 1.01
C ASP A 26 18.66 9.86 2.22
N ASP A 27 19.94 10.24 2.10
CA ASP A 27 20.70 10.98 3.13
C ASP A 27 20.19 12.42 3.36
N VAL A 28 19.51 13.06 2.38
CA VAL A 28 18.83 14.36 2.55
C VAL A 28 17.35 14.19 2.95
N GLY A 29 16.92 12.96 3.27
CA GLY A 29 15.59 12.66 3.82
C GLY A 29 14.49 12.44 2.78
N ILE A 30 14.82 12.27 1.50
CA ILE A 30 13.86 11.86 0.46
C ILE A 30 13.90 10.35 0.36
N ALA A 31 13.07 9.68 1.16
CA ALA A 31 13.05 8.23 1.21
C ALA A 31 12.58 7.63 -0.13
N SER A 32 13.41 6.76 -0.70
CA SER A 32 13.08 5.86 -1.80
C SER A 32 12.03 4.81 -1.43
N SER A 33 11.72 4.65 -0.15
CA SER A 33 10.69 3.73 0.35
C SER A 33 9.65 4.41 1.22
N VAL A 34 8.40 3.92 1.14
CA VAL A 34 7.25 4.48 1.86
C VAL A 34 6.42 3.39 2.54
N THR A 35 5.67 3.78 3.57
CA THR A 35 4.59 2.99 4.15
C THR A 35 3.24 3.34 3.53
N ALA A 36 2.20 2.53 3.82
CA ALA A 36 0.86 2.75 3.31
C ALA A 36 0.24 4.07 3.81
N LYS A 37 0.51 4.49 5.04
CA LYS A 37 -0.05 5.74 5.57
C LYS A 37 0.71 6.96 5.07
N GLN A 38 2.03 6.84 4.87
CA GLN A 38 2.87 7.96 4.46
C GLN A 38 2.46 8.59 3.12
N SER A 39 1.98 7.82 2.14
CA SER A 39 1.59 8.36 0.83
C SER A 39 0.09 8.62 0.67
N ALA A 40 -0.73 8.31 1.68
CA ALA A 40 -2.19 8.41 1.56
C ALA A 40 -2.66 9.84 1.30
N ASP A 41 -2.08 10.83 2.00
CA ASP A 41 -2.49 12.24 1.87
C ASP A 41 -2.15 12.80 0.49
N ASP A 42 -0.96 12.52 -0.03
CA ASP A 42 -0.54 12.96 -1.37
C ASP A 42 -1.41 12.34 -2.46
N VAL A 43 -1.74 11.05 -2.32
CA VAL A 43 -2.66 10.36 -3.24
C VAL A 43 -4.05 11.01 -3.22
N LEU A 44 -4.59 11.29 -2.04
CA LEU A 44 -5.91 11.90 -1.93
C LEU A 44 -5.93 13.33 -2.45
N LEU A 45 -4.83 14.07 -2.28
CA LEU A 45 -4.69 15.40 -2.85
C LEU A 45 -4.69 15.34 -4.39
N GLU A 46 -3.91 14.43 -4.98
CA GLU A 46 -3.87 14.25 -6.43
C GLU A 46 -5.25 13.82 -6.95
N ALA A 47 -5.85 12.78 -6.37
CA ALA A 47 -7.17 12.27 -6.79
C ALA A 47 -8.29 13.31 -6.70
N ARG A 48 -8.23 14.23 -5.73
CA ARG A 48 -9.19 15.35 -5.63
C ARG A 48 -9.01 16.40 -6.72
N THR A 49 -7.82 16.44 -7.31
CA THR A 49 -7.45 17.39 -8.36
C THR A 49 -7.74 16.82 -9.75
N ASP A 50 -7.36 15.57 -10.02
CA ASP A 50 -7.41 14.97 -11.36
C ASP A 50 -8.63 14.05 -11.61
N TYR A 51 -9.25 13.50 -10.57
CA TYR A 51 -10.41 12.59 -10.67
C TYR A 51 -11.73 13.23 -10.22
N SER A 52 -11.87 13.55 -8.94
CA SER A 52 -13.09 14.16 -8.40
C SER A 52 -12.87 14.83 -7.06
N SER A 53 -13.41 16.04 -6.87
CA SER A 53 -13.20 16.82 -5.64
C SER A 53 -13.68 16.16 -4.35
N ASP A 54 -14.61 15.20 -4.46
CA ASP A 54 -15.13 14.39 -3.34
C ASP A 54 -14.38 13.06 -3.14
N ALA A 55 -13.23 12.87 -3.80
CA ALA A 55 -12.43 11.67 -3.69
C ALA A 55 -12.08 11.32 -2.23
N GLN A 56 -12.37 10.07 -1.86
CA GLN A 56 -12.10 9.47 -0.55
C GLN A 56 -11.34 8.16 -0.71
N LEU A 57 -10.51 7.83 0.28
CA LEU A 57 -9.79 6.56 0.30
C LEU A 57 -10.82 5.44 0.48
N ALA A 58 -10.78 4.41 -0.35
CA ALA A 58 -11.65 3.24 -0.26
C ALA A 58 -10.87 1.98 0.18
N GLY A 59 -9.57 1.97 -0.01
CA GLY A 59 -8.71 0.86 0.38
C GLY A 59 -7.27 1.06 -0.05
N ILE A 60 -6.39 0.19 0.41
CA ILE A 60 -4.99 0.16 0.00
C ILE A 60 -4.60 -1.29 -0.26
N TYR A 61 -3.91 -1.55 -1.36
CA TYR A 61 -3.27 -2.82 -1.64
C TYR A 61 -1.77 -2.65 -1.72
N GLY A 62 -1.06 -3.27 -0.79
CA GLY A 62 0.37 -3.46 -0.86
C GLY A 62 0.71 -4.73 -1.63
N TRP A 63 1.46 -4.59 -2.71
CA TRP A 63 1.99 -5.67 -3.51
C TRP A 63 3.49 -5.82 -3.24
N ASN A 64 3.92 -7.04 -2.89
CA ASN A 64 5.31 -7.36 -2.52
C ASN A 64 5.89 -6.35 -1.51
N VAL A 65 5.16 -6.13 -0.43
CA VAL A 65 5.60 -5.31 0.70
C VAL A 65 6.76 -6.02 1.38
N ASN A 66 7.78 -5.28 1.79
CA ASN A 66 8.88 -5.89 2.53
C ASN A 66 8.47 -6.20 3.98
N ARG A 67 9.31 -6.95 4.70
CA ARG A 67 9.05 -7.36 6.09
C ARG A 67 8.83 -6.18 7.06
N ASN A 68 9.33 -5.00 6.74
CA ASN A 68 9.17 -3.80 7.56
C ASN A 68 7.93 -2.98 7.19
N GLY A 69 7.05 -3.51 6.33
CA GLY A 69 5.82 -2.84 5.92
C GLY A 69 6.05 -1.71 4.93
N LYS A 70 7.17 -1.70 4.20
CA LYS A 70 7.52 -0.67 3.23
C LYS A 70 7.59 -1.22 1.81
N VAL A 71 7.33 -0.37 0.84
CA VAL A 71 7.59 -0.62 -0.57
C VAL A 71 8.71 0.30 -1.05
N ASP A 72 9.58 -0.21 -1.90
CA ASP A 72 10.56 0.59 -2.63
C ASP A 72 9.88 1.19 -3.87
N LEU A 73 9.87 2.52 -3.95
CA LEU A 73 9.27 3.29 -5.03
C LEU A 73 10.08 3.26 -6.34
N LEU A 74 11.33 2.79 -6.28
CA LEU A 74 12.17 2.57 -7.47
C LEU A 74 11.92 1.19 -8.10
N SER A 75 11.32 0.27 -7.34
CA SER A 75 11.01 -1.08 -7.80
C SER A 75 9.68 -1.14 -8.54
N THR A 76 9.69 -1.71 -9.74
CA THR A 76 8.46 -2.03 -10.49
C THR A 76 7.78 -3.31 -10.02
N SER A 77 8.41 -4.01 -9.07
CA SER A 77 7.94 -5.28 -8.54
C SER A 77 7.24 -5.14 -7.19
N SER A 78 7.11 -3.93 -6.65
CA SER A 78 6.45 -3.64 -5.38
C SER A 78 5.70 -2.32 -5.46
N ALA A 79 4.51 -2.23 -4.89
CA ALA A 79 3.75 -0.98 -4.89
C ALA A 79 2.70 -0.97 -3.78
N PHE A 80 2.36 0.22 -3.28
CA PHE A 80 1.05 0.45 -2.68
C PHE A 80 0.13 1.03 -3.74
N VAL A 81 -0.94 0.32 -4.06
CA VAL A 81 -2.04 0.78 -4.92
C VAL A 81 -3.17 1.25 -4.01
N TYR A 82 -3.47 2.54 -4.07
CA TYR A 82 -4.53 3.19 -3.32
C TYR A 82 -5.79 3.18 -4.15
N ILE A 83 -6.88 2.73 -3.55
CA ILE A 83 -8.21 2.71 -4.16
C ILE A 83 -8.93 3.94 -3.66
N VAL A 84 -9.45 4.76 -4.57
CA VAL A 84 -10.15 6.01 -4.27
C VAL A 84 -11.54 5.93 -4.87
N GLN A 85 -12.57 6.23 -4.09
CA GLN A 85 -13.95 6.32 -4.58
C GLN A 85 -14.40 7.78 -4.68
N SER A 86 -15.39 8.01 -5.54
CA SER A 86 -16.17 9.25 -5.58
C SER A 86 -17.65 8.90 -5.60
N ASP A 87 -18.42 9.55 -4.73
CA ASP A 87 -19.87 9.39 -4.69
C ASP A 87 -20.52 10.11 -5.88
N ILE A 88 -19.90 11.18 -6.37
CA ILE A 88 -20.32 11.92 -7.57
C ILE A 88 -20.13 11.07 -8.84
N LYS A 89 -18.98 10.40 -8.97
CA LYS A 89 -18.64 9.61 -10.16
C LYS A 89 -19.17 8.18 -10.11
N GLN A 90 -19.43 7.65 -8.91
CA GLN A 90 -19.86 6.28 -8.66
C GLN A 90 -18.86 5.22 -9.19
N GLU A 91 -17.58 5.57 -9.22
CA GLU A 91 -16.51 4.72 -9.73
C GLU A 91 -15.31 4.73 -8.79
N ASN A 92 -14.49 3.69 -8.89
CA ASN A 92 -13.21 3.61 -8.18
C ASN A 92 -12.07 3.92 -9.14
N GLU A 93 -11.13 4.72 -8.66
CA GLU A 93 -9.86 4.98 -9.30
C GLU A 93 -8.71 4.41 -8.47
N PHE A 94 -7.60 4.12 -9.13
CA PHE A 94 -6.45 3.47 -8.51
C PHE A 94 -5.25 4.37 -8.70
N TYR A 95 -4.49 4.62 -7.64
CA TYR A 95 -3.31 5.48 -7.66
C TYR A 95 -2.11 4.76 -7.06
N VAL A 96 -0.92 5.07 -7.56
CA VAL A 96 0.34 4.58 -7.02
C VAL A 96 1.29 5.75 -6.77
N PRO A 97 1.95 5.80 -5.60
CA PRO A 97 3.03 6.76 -5.36
C PRO A 97 4.24 6.40 -6.22
N VAL A 98 4.98 7.42 -6.66
CA VAL A 98 6.16 7.27 -7.54
C VAL A 98 7.30 8.11 -6.99
N TYR A 99 8.52 7.56 -7.00
CA TYR A 99 9.69 8.26 -6.49
C TYR A 99 9.93 9.59 -7.22
N LEU A 100 10.11 10.68 -6.46
CA LEU A 100 10.35 12.04 -6.96
C LEU A 100 9.26 12.58 -7.92
N ALA A 101 8.08 11.95 -7.94
CA ALA A 101 6.94 12.39 -8.73
C ALA A 101 5.67 12.42 -7.87
N GLY A 102 4.64 13.09 -8.37
CA GLY A 102 3.31 12.95 -7.79
C GLY A 102 2.76 11.53 -7.99
N PRO A 103 1.76 11.11 -7.20
CA PRO A 103 1.05 9.88 -7.44
C PRO A 103 0.48 9.82 -8.86
N VAL A 104 0.44 8.63 -9.45
CA VAL A 104 -0.09 8.43 -10.81
C VAL A 104 -1.22 7.43 -10.81
N LYS A 105 -2.20 7.64 -11.68
CA LYS A 105 -3.28 6.69 -11.91
C LYS A 105 -2.72 5.34 -12.40
N SER A 106 -3.09 4.28 -11.70
CA SER A 106 -2.67 2.91 -11.94
C SER A 106 -3.56 2.22 -12.98
N PRO A 107 -3.00 1.39 -13.87
CA PRO A 107 -3.79 0.55 -14.76
C PRO A 107 -4.36 -0.68 -14.05
N VAL A 108 -3.98 -0.94 -12.78
CA VAL A 108 -4.44 -2.08 -12.00
C VAL A 108 -5.86 -1.83 -11.52
N ASN A 109 -6.77 -2.76 -11.82
CA ASN A 109 -8.12 -2.76 -11.27
C ASN A 109 -8.29 -3.86 -10.23
N PHE A 110 -9.45 -3.85 -9.56
CA PHE A 110 -9.75 -4.79 -8.48
C PHE A 110 -9.73 -6.27 -8.91
N SER A 111 -10.21 -6.58 -10.12
CA SER A 111 -10.18 -7.96 -10.64
C SER A 111 -8.74 -8.46 -10.85
N THR A 112 -7.85 -7.59 -11.35
CA THR A 112 -6.42 -7.89 -11.49
C THR A 112 -5.80 -8.13 -10.11
N MET A 113 -6.13 -7.33 -9.09
CA MET A 113 -5.62 -7.51 -7.73
C MET A 113 -5.99 -8.87 -7.14
N LEU A 114 -7.26 -9.26 -7.24
CA LEU A 114 -7.72 -10.57 -6.76
C LEU A 114 -7.03 -11.74 -7.45
N SER A 115 -6.56 -11.58 -8.69
CA SER A 115 -5.85 -12.65 -9.41
C SER A 115 -4.51 -13.01 -8.80
N PHE A 116 -3.91 -12.13 -7.98
CA PHE A 116 -2.64 -12.37 -7.29
C PHE A 116 -2.80 -13.13 -5.97
N VAL A 117 -4.03 -13.27 -5.46
CA VAL A 117 -4.31 -14.07 -4.27
C VAL A 117 -4.34 -15.55 -4.67
N ASN A 118 -3.31 -16.30 -4.28
CA ASN A 118 -3.18 -17.73 -4.63
C ASN A 118 -4.16 -18.63 -3.88
N ASP A 119 -4.61 -18.23 -2.69
CA ASP A 119 -5.57 -19.00 -1.91
C ASP A 119 -6.99 -18.73 -2.40
N GLU A 120 -7.63 -19.73 -3.01
CA GLU A 120 -8.97 -19.57 -3.59
C GLU A 120 -10.05 -19.27 -2.53
N ASN A 121 -9.94 -19.82 -1.33
CA ASN A 121 -10.89 -19.55 -0.24
C ASN A 121 -10.72 -18.11 0.27
N ALA A 122 -9.48 -17.65 0.43
CA ALA A 122 -9.20 -16.26 0.75
C ALA A 122 -9.67 -15.32 -0.37
N LYS A 123 -9.40 -15.66 -1.63
CA LYS A 123 -9.85 -14.89 -2.80
C LYS A 123 -11.36 -14.77 -2.84
N GLU A 124 -12.10 -15.85 -2.58
CA GLU A 124 -13.57 -15.83 -2.53
C GLU A 124 -14.08 -14.91 -1.41
N LYS A 125 -13.51 -15.05 -0.19
CA LYS A 125 -13.87 -14.19 0.95
C LYS A 125 -13.54 -12.73 0.69
N MET A 126 -12.35 -12.46 0.16
CA MET A 126 -11.90 -11.14 -0.24
C MET A 126 -12.84 -10.56 -1.29
N ASN A 127 -13.14 -11.28 -2.37
CA ASN A 127 -14.08 -10.83 -3.39
C ASN A 127 -15.46 -10.47 -2.80
N GLY A 128 -15.99 -11.29 -1.89
CA GLY A 128 -17.26 -11.01 -1.21
C GLY A 128 -17.20 -9.78 -0.30
N VAL A 129 -16.15 -9.66 0.51
CA VAL A 129 -15.93 -8.54 1.45
C VAL A 129 -15.71 -7.24 0.66
N PHE A 130 -14.79 -7.24 -0.29
CA PHE A 130 -14.46 -6.07 -1.09
C PHE A 130 -15.56 -5.67 -2.07
N GLY A 131 -16.31 -6.60 -2.66
CA GLY A 131 -17.43 -6.24 -3.56
C GLY A 131 -18.53 -5.45 -2.85
N LEU A 132 -18.75 -5.74 -1.56
CA LEU A 132 -19.70 -5.02 -0.70
C LEU A 132 -19.11 -3.74 -0.11
N LEU A 133 -17.80 -3.75 0.20
CA LEU A 133 -17.11 -2.63 0.85
C LEU A 133 -16.51 -1.62 -0.12
N ALA A 134 -16.30 -1.94 -1.39
CA ALA A 134 -15.88 -1.00 -2.43
C ALA A 134 -16.94 0.07 -2.75
N GLN A 135 -18.09 0.00 -2.08
CA GLN A 135 -19.13 1.04 -2.05
C GLN A 135 -19.01 1.95 -0.81
N GLN A 136 -18.05 1.68 0.08
CA GLN A 136 -17.85 2.40 1.34
C GLN A 136 -16.41 2.91 1.43
N GLY A 137 -16.27 4.23 1.51
CA GLY A 137 -14.99 4.86 1.80
C GLY A 137 -14.47 4.53 3.20
N ILE A 138 -13.15 4.38 3.31
CA ILE A 138 -12.40 4.56 4.54
C ILE A 138 -12.33 6.06 4.81
N ASP A 139 -12.79 6.49 5.98
CA ASP A 139 -12.53 7.84 6.43
C ASP A 139 -11.01 8.06 6.49
N PRO A 140 -10.41 9.02 5.76
CA PRO A 140 -8.97 9.25 5.83
C PRO A 140 -8.47 9.60 7.25
N SER A 141 -9.37 10.07 8.12
CA SER A 141 -9.10 10.29 9.54
C SER A 141 -9.27 9.04 10.42
N ALA A 142 -9.68 7.91 9.84
CA ALA A 142 -9.84 6.65 10.55
C ALA A 142 -8.52 6.23 11.21
N ASN A 143 -8.65 5.68 12.41
CA ASN A 143 -7.51 5.17 13.16
C ASN A 143 -7.19 3.74 12.71
N TYR A 144 -6.52 3.62 11.56
CA TYR A 144 -5.94 2.36 11.09
C TYR A 144 -4.45 2.27 11.39
N LEU A 145 -3.99 1.06 11.69
CA LEU A 145 -2.58 0.75 11.86
C LEU A 145 -1.85 0.99 10.54
N ASP A 146 -0.68 1.60 10.55
CA ASP A 146 0.14 1.69 9.34
C ASP A 146 0.73 0.30 8.99
N SER A 147 1.16 0.12 7.75
CA SER A 147 1.65 -1.17 7.25
C SER A 147 2.78 -1.79 8.08
N PRO A 148 3.75 -1.04 8.67
CA PRO A 148 4.74 -1.64 9.57
C PRO A 148 4.09 -2.22 10.83
N THR A 149 3.21 -1.46 11.49
CA THR A 149 2.56 -1.90 12.73
C THR A 149 1.66 -3.10 12.50
N ALA A 150 0.93 -3.12 11.39
CA ALA A 150 0.12 -4.28 11.01
C ALA A 150 0.97 -5.53 10.79
N LEU A 151 2.14 -5.39 10.16
CA LEU A 151 3.07 -6.52 10.01
C LEU A 151 3.70 -6.95 11.33
N ASP A 152 4.07 -6.03 12.22
CA ASP A 152 4.60 -6.38 13.54
C ASP A 152 3.62 -7.28 14.31
N GLU A 153 2.33 -6.97 14.26
CA GLU A 153 1.28 -7.79 14.90
C GLU A 153 1.16 -9.17 14.23
N VAL A 154 1.17 -9.24 12.90
CA VAL A 154 1.11 -10.53 12.18
C VAL A 154 2.35 -11.37 12.42
N PHE A 155 3.54 -10.78 12.42
CA PHE A 155 4.80 -11.46 12.73
C PHE A 155 4.96 -11.79 14.21
N SER A 156 4.14 -11.25 15.11
CA SER A 156 4.12 -11.72 16.51
C SER A 156 3.61 -13.16 16.64
N ILE A 157 2.89 -13.67 15.63
CA ILE A 157 2.41 -15.05 15.57
C ILE A 157 3.57 -15.99 15.26
N SER A 158 3.83 -16.95 16.15
CA SER A 158 4.96 -17.88 16.04
C SER A 158 4.97 -18.68 14.74
N GLU A 159 3.80 -19.11 14.24
CA GLU A 159 3.68 -19.82 12.96
C GLU A 159 4.13 -18.96 11.78
N VAL A 160 3.81 -17.65 11.79
CA VAL A 160 4.20 -16.72 10.72
C VAL A 160 5.71 -16.54 10.67
N ASN A 161 6.32 -16.25 11.82
CA ASN A 161 7.77 -16.12 11.91
C ASN A 161 8.47 -17.42 11.49
N THR A 162 7.94 -18.58 11.89
CA THR A 162 8.48 -19.88 11.50
C THR A 162 8.40 -20.09 9.98
N PHE A 163 7.23 -19.81 9.39
CA PHE A 163 7.01 -19.93 7.95
C PHE A 163 7.95 -19.02 7.15
N TYR A 164 8.06 -17.75 7.52
CA TYR A 164 8.89 -16.78 6.82
C TYR A 164 10.38 -17.10 6.96
N ASN A 165 10.83 -17.54 8.14
CA ASN A 165 12.22 -17.96 8.34
C ASN A 165 12.58 -19.21 7.53
N ALA A 166 11.63 -20.13 7.33
CA ALA A 166 11.82 -21.29 6.46
C ALA A 166 11.77 -20.92 4.96
N ASN A 167 11.11 -19.82 4.62
CA ASN A 167 10.88 -19.36 3.25
C ASN A 167 11.33 -17.90 3.08
N PRO A 168 12.64 -17.60 3.04
CA PRO A 168 13.14 -16.23 2.99
C PRO A 168 12.73 -15.45 1.75
N ASN A 169 12.30 -16.15 0.68
CA ASN A 169 11.79 -15.57 -0.55
C ASN A 169 10.25 -15.45 -0.57
N ALA A 170 9.59 -15.68 0.58
CA ALA A 170 8.16 -15.48 0.69
C ALA A 170 7.80 -14.03 0.40
N LYS A 171 6.72 -13.84 -0.35
CA LYS A 171 6.15 -12.55 -0.69
C LYS A 171 5.09 -12.17 0.34
N ILE A 172 4.92 -10.87 0.54
CA ILE A 172 3.91 -10.31 1.42
C ILE A 172 3.06 -9.36 0.61
N ASP A 173 1.78 -9.67 0.53
CA ASP A 173 0.76 -8.77 0.02
C ASP A 173 -0.12 -8.34 1.19
N MET A 174 -0.58 -7.09 1.16
CA MET A 174 -1.37 -6.50 2.24
C MET A 174 -2.60 -5.80 1.65
N PHE A 175 -3.75 -5.93 2.29
CA PHE A 175 -4.95 -5.23 1.90
C PHE A 175 -5.54 -4.51 3.09
N LEU A 176 -5.69 -3.19 3.00
CA LEU A 176 -6.44 -2.39 3.94
C LEU A 176 -7.90 -2.36 3.49
N VAL A 177 -8.80 -2.83 4.34
CA VAL A 177 -10.22 -2.97 4.03
C VAL A 177 -11.04 -2.08 4.97
N PRO A 178 -12.06 -1.35 4.49
CA PRO A 178 -12.95 -0.62 5.38
C PRO A 178 -13.56 -1.56 6.42
N SER A 179 -13.63 -1.10 7.66
CA SER A 179 -14.28 -1.81 8.76
C SER A 179 -15.15 -0.86 9.55
N LYS A 180 -16.16 -1.41 10.22
CA LYS A 180 -17.01 -0.67 11.14
C LYS A 180 -17.00 -1.39 12.46
N THR A 181 -16.48 -0.73 13.47
CA THR A 181 -16.48 -1.24 14.83
C THR A 181 -17.56 -0.52 15.62
N ILE A 182 -18.30 -1.25 16.45
CA ILE A 182 -19.25 -0.66 17.40
C ILE A 182 -18.50 -0.46 18.71
N ASP A 183 -18.18 0.80 19.03
CA ASP A 183 -17.77 1.18 20.37
C ASP A 183 -19.03 1.54 21.18
N ILE A 184 -19.20 0.88 22.32
CA ILE A 184 -20.29 1.12 23.27
C ILE A 184 -20.28 2.54 23.85
N ILE A 185 -19.16 3.26 23.79
CA ILE A 185 -19.01 4.63 24.29
C ILE A 185 -19.17 5.66 23.15
N SER A 186 -18.58 5.41 21.99
CA SER A 186 -18.51 6.39 20.88
C SER A 186 -19.39 6.09 19.65
N GLY A 187 -20.11 4.96 19.63
CA GLY A 187 -21.02 4.57 18.55
C GLY A 187 -20.34 3.78 17.44
N ILE A 188 -20.84 3.88 16.20
CA ILE A 188 -20.19 3.25 15.04
C ILE A 188 -18.96 4.08 14.69
N VAL A 189 -17.78 3.46 14.79
CA VAL A 189 -16.50 4.05 14.43
C VAL A 189 -16.04 3.44 13.10
N ASN A 190 -15.71 4.29 12.14
CA ASN A 190 -15.04 3.86 10.92
C ASN A 190 -13.62 3.45 11.28
N SER A 191 -13.28 2.20 10.96
CA SER A 191 -11.96 1.62 11.15
C SER A 191 -11.52 0.97 9.83
N ALA A 192 -10.34 0.37 9.80
CA ALA A 192 -9.92 -0.40 8.64
C ALA A 192 -9.03 -1.56 9.05
N ASP A 193 -9.40 -2.75 8.63
CA ASP A 193 -8.70 -3.98 8.97
C ASP A 193 -7.63 -4.30 7.92
N TRP A 194 -6.56 -4.98 8.35
CA TRP A 194 -5.53 -5.45 7.42
C TRP A 194 -5.72 -6.93 7.14
N ILE A 195 -5.75 -7.30 5.87
CA ILE A 195 -5.57 -8.69 5.42
C ILE A 195 -4.13 -8.82 4.92
N VAL A 196 -3.35 -9.68 5.55
CA VAL A 196 -1.95 -9.95 5.21
C VAL A 196 -1.85 -11.35 4.61
N HIS A 197 -1.36 -11.41 3.38
CA HIS A 197 -1.14 -12.62 2.62
C HIS A 197 0.36 -12.86 2.48
N ILE A 198 0.84 -13.97 3.05
CA ILE A 198 2.25 -14.37 3.01
C ILE A 198 2.33 -15.68 2.23
N TYR A 199 3.14 -15.71 1.17
CA TYR A 199 3.10 -16.83 0.23
C TYR A 199 4.43 -17.10 -0.48
N THR A 200 4.55 -18.34 -0.93
CA THR A 200 5.56 -18.80 -1.89
C THR A 200 4.85 -19.26 -3.17
N ALA A 201 5.58 -19.89 -4.09
CA ALA A 201 4.99 -20.48 -5.28
C ALA A 201 4.04 -21.67 -4.98
N SER A 202 4.18 -22.32 -3.81
CA SER A 202 3.47 -23.55 -3.48
C SER A 202 2.67 -23.50 -2.17
N GLU A 203 2.93 -22.51 -1.31
CA GLU A 203 2.28 -22.37 -0.01
C GLU A 203 1.76 -20.95 0.20
N SER A 204 0.65 -20.81 0.91
CA SER A 204 -0.03 -19.55 1.14
C SER A 204 -0.59 -19.52 2.57
N LYS A 205 -0.49 -18.36 3.23
CA LYS A 205 -1.06 -18.09 4.55
C LYS A 205 -1.73 -16.72 4.53
N VAL A 206 -2.99 -16.66 4.94
CA VAL A 206 -3.75 -15.40 4.98
C VAL A 206 -4.20 -15.12 6.41
N TYR A 207 -3.95 -13.88 6.86
CA TYR A 207 -4.24 -13.41 8.21
C TYR A 207 -5.07 -12.14 8.12
N TRP A 208 -6.15 -12.04 8.88
CA TRP A 208 -6.94 -10.82 9.03
C TRP A 208 -6.71 -10.25 10.41
N LEU A 209 -6.18 -9.04 10.44
CA LEU A 209 -5.96 -8.24 11.62
C LEU A 209 -7.07 -7.21 11.77
N ASN A 210 -7.82 -7.31 12.87
CA ASN A 210 -8.86 -6.34 13.20
C ASN A 210 -8.26 -5.12 13.89
N SER A 211 -8.33 -3.94 13.26
CA SER A 211 -7.65 -2.74 13.79
C SER A 211 -8.25 -2.19 15.08
N GLY A 212 -9.52 -2.54 15.36
CA GLY A 212 -10.19 -2.12 16.59
C GLY A 212 -9.79 -2.95 17.82
N THR A 213 -9.37 -4.21 17.62
CA THR A 213 -9.13 -5.16 18.72
C THR A 213 -7.73 -5.77 18.74
N GLY A 214 -6.97 -5.64 17.65
CA GLY A 214 -5.68 -6.33 17.46
C GLY A 214 -5.82 -7.85 17.23
N ILE A 215 -7.04 -8.38 17.09
CA ILE A 215 -7.26 -9.81 16.91
C ILE A 215 -6.84 -10.22 15.50
N VAL A 216 -5.97 -11.22 15.42
CA VAL A 216 -5.58 -11.84 14.15
C VAL A 216 -6.27 -13.19 13.95
N THR A 217 -7.04 -13.31 12.87
CA THR A 217 -7.70 -14.56 12.45
C THR A 217 -7.00 -15.15 11.23
N LYS A 218 -6.74 -16.46 11.25
CA LYS A 218 -6.14 -17.20 10.14
C LYS A 218 -7.22 -17.84 9.26
N PHE A 219 -7.06 -17.79 7.94
CA PHE A 219 -7.94 -18.47 6.98
C PHE A 219 -7.30 -19.68 6.30
#